data_AF-A0A9Q3J645-F1
#
_entry.id   AF-A0A9Q3J645-F1
#
_cell.length_a   1.000
_cell.length_b   1.000
_cell.length_c   1.000
_cell.angle_alpha   90.00
_cell.angle_beta   90.00
_cell.angle_gamma   90.00
#
_symmetry.space_group_name_H-M   'P 1'
#
loop_
_entity.id
_entity.type
_entity.pdbx_description
1 polymer ?
#
loop_
_entity_poly.entity_id
_entity_poly.type
_entity_poly.pdbx_seq_one_letter_code
_entity_poly.pdbx_strand_id
1 'polypeptide(L)'
;MDWVTGLVPGGKENFNSCLIMVDRFRKSMRCLPFHKEDTAMDTALLFWNNIMSTCGVPKIIISDRDPKFTSKFWTNLYDMLGTNLAFSTAFHPKADGLAERMIQTMEEILRRFCAYGMEYKDHEGYTHDWVTLLPAVQLAYSTSKHSTTGKTPALIEKGWNPLLPVDHLKKNLLTIHSTANNSHEMWKRVCDTEAKCIAEAKEYNKQRWDKSHMEPDFEKGDQGNAVEVKLTEEFYRKHPVFPVSLVKPYFQTEEDKFPSREKNPTPPEIVEVEDSPGPVKKIIKARKIRLNGKDQRQCLVRFKNQAADKDKWLEEDAIPDGSLHLRILRASRRTEKSH
;
A
#
# COMPACT_ATOMS: atom_id res chain seq x y z
N MET A 1 15.22 31.16 18.04
CA MET A 1 15.80 32.14 17.11
C MET A 1 17.15 31.63 16.74
N ASP A 2 17.55 31.80 15.50
CA ASP A 2 18.80 31.25 15.00
C ASP A 2 19.34 32.07 13.83
N TRP A 3 20.65 32.02 13.63
CA TRP A 3 21.34 32.72 12.56
C TRP A 3 21.68 31.79 11.41
N VAL A 4 21.17 32.10 10.23
CA VAL A 4 21.69 31.51 8.99
C VAL A 4 22.85 32.37 8.51
N THR A 5 24.05 31.83 8.64
CA THR A 5 25.30 32.50 8.22
C THR A 5 25.90 31.87 6.98
N GLY A 6 26.86 32.56 6.37
CA GLY A 6 27.55 32.08 5.15
C GLY A 6 26.67 32.18 3.91
N LEU A 7 25.71 33.11 3.91
CA LEU A 7 24.96 33.44 2.71
C LEU A 7 25.82 34.33 1.81
N VAL A 8 25.59 34.25 0.50
CA VAL A 8 26.20 35.20 -0.43
C VAL A 8 25.74 36.63 -0.12
N PRO A 9 26.58 37.65 -0.34
CA PRO A 9 26.18 39.04 -0.17
C PRO A 9 24.94 39.34 -1.01
N GLY A 10 23.90 39.82 -0.33
CA GLY A 10 22.60 40.08 -0.92
C GLY A 10 22.04 41.46 -0.60
N GLY A 11 21.30 42.01 -1.54
CA GLY A 11 20.54 43.25 -1.39
C GLY A 11 21.40 44.47 -1.62
N LYS A 12 20.79 45.66 -1.52
CA LYS A 12 21.52 46.93 -1.68
C LYS A 12 22.63 47.14 -0.64
N GLU A 13 22.47 46.52 0.53
CA GLU A 13 23.39 46.64 1.67
C GLU A 13 24.35 45.45 1.81
N ASN A 14 24.35 44.49 0.87
CA ASN A 14 25.24 43.32 0.87
C ASN A 14 25.17 42.48 2.16
N PHE A 15 23.96 42.20 2.64
CA PHE A 15 23.72 41.32 3.78
C PHE A 15 24.29 39.92 3.52
N ASN A 16 24.98 39.35 4.52
CA ASN A 16 25.65 38.05 4.43
C ASN A 16 25.10 37.01 5.44
N SER A 17 24.07 37.40 6.20
CA SER A 17 23.41 36.54 7.20
C SER A 17 21.92 36.86 7.33
N CYS A 18 21.16 35.95 7.91
CA CYS A 18 19.73 36.12 8.14
C CYS A 18 19.33 35.64 9.53
N LEU A 19 18.58 36.47 10.27
CA LEU A 19 17.95 36.09 11.53
C LEU A 19 16.63 35.37 11.25
N ILE A 20 16.52 34.11 11.66
CA ILE A 20 15.27 33.35 11.63
C ILE A 20 14.63 33.37 13.02
N MET A 21 13.37 33.76 13.05
CA MET A 21 12.53 33.74 14.25
C MET A 21 11.23 33.01 13.97
N VAL A 22 10.85 32.14 14.90
CA VAL A 22 9.63 31.35 14.81
C VAL A 22 8.83 31.53 16.09
N ASP A 23 7.56 31.90 15.97
CA ASP A 23 6.62 31.88 17.08
C ASP A 23 6.11 30.44 17.28
N ARG A 24 6.39 29.87 18.45
CA ARG A 24 5.98 28.51 18.82
C ARG A 24 4.47 28.33 18.90
N PHE A 25 3.71 29.39 19.21
CA PHE A 25 2.26 29.32 19.31
C PHE A 25 1.60 29.51 17.95
N ARG A 26 1.85 30.65 17.30
CA ARG A 26 1.21 31.00 16.02
C ARG A 26 1.74 30.19 14.83
N LYS A 27 2.91 29.56 14.99
CA LYS A 27 3.67 28.92 13.92
C LYS A 27 4.04 29.91 12.81
N SER A 28 4.12 31.20 13.12
CA SER A 28 4.57 32.22 12.18
C SER A 28 6.09 32.29 12.17
N MET A 29 6.65 32.64 11.01
CA MET A 29 8.09 32.78 10.80
C MET A 29 8.38 34.21 10.32
N ARG A 30 9.49 34.77 10.81
CA ARG A 30 10.10 36.00 10.30
C ARG A 30 11.55 35.71 9.94
N CYS A 31 11.96 36.17 8.76
CA CYS A 31 13.34 36.13 8.29
C CYS A 31 13.80 37.55 8.04
N LEU A 32 14.81 38.00 8.77
CA LEU A 32 15.33 39.36 8.66
C LEU A 32 16.77 39.31 8.14
N PRO A 33 17.08 40.04 7.05
CA PRO A 33 18.45 40.13 6.56
C PRO A 33 19.32 40.91 7.56
N PHE A 34 20.59 40.54 7.67
CA PHE A 34 21.52 41.11 8.64
C PHE A 34 22.98 40.89 8.24
N HIS A 35 23.91 41.60 8.87
CA HIS A 35 25.34 41.33 8.70
C HIS A 35 25.86 40.46 9.85
N LYS A 36 26.74 39.52 9.52
CA LYS A 36 27.38 38.63 10.49
C LYS A 36 28.19 39.45 11.51
N GLU A 37 28.76 40.55 11.06
CA GLU A 37 29.61 41.48 11.79
C GLU A 37 28.82 42.41 12.72
N ASP A 38 27.50 42.52 12.53
CA ASP A 38 26.65 43.42 13.33
C ASP A 38 26.63 43.03 14.81
N THR A 39 26.47 44.04 15.65
CA THR A 39 26.57 43.90 17.10
C THR A 39 25.27 43.38 17.74
N ALA A 40 25.35 43.06 19.04
CA ALA A 40 24.16 42.76 19.83
C ALA A 40 23.18 43.96 19.91
N MET A 41 23.68 45.20 19.83
CA MET A 41 22.84 46.40 19.83
C MET A 41 22.04 46.51 18.52
N ASP A 42 22.70 46.28 17.39
CA ASP A 42 22.05 46.24 16.07
C ASP A 42 20.98 45.14 16.02
N THR A 43 21.28 43.98 16.63
CA THR A 43 20.34 42.86 16.74
C THR A 43 19.10 43.26 17.54
N ALA A 44 19.28 44.01 18.64
CA ALA A 44 18.15 44.48 19.45
C ALA A 44 17.30 45.52 18.72
N LEU A 45 17.91 46.43 17.96
CA LEU A 45 17.19 47.38 17.12
C LEU A 45 16.40 46.67 16.02
N LEU A 46 17.02 45.69 15.36
CA LEU A 46 16.35 44.86 14.36
C LEU A 46 15.13 44.14 14.96
N PHE A 47 15.28 43.57 16.14
CA PHE A 47 14.20 42.87 16.85
C PHE A 47 13.08 43.81 17.29
N TRP A 48 13.42 44.98 17.84
CA TRP A 48 12.44 45.99 18.25
C TRP A 48 11.58 46.45 17.08
N ASN A 49 12.23 46.86 15.99
CA ASN A 49 11.57 47.45 14.83
C ASN A 49 10.65 46.46 14.10
N ASN A 50 11.06 45.19 13.99
CA ASN A 50 10.37 44.22 13.13
C ASN A 50 9.48 43.22 13.89
N ILE A 51 9.76 42.96 15.17
CA ILE A 51 9.08 41.91 15.94
C ILE A 51 8.25 42.51 17.07
N MET A 52 8.88 43.29 17.95
CA MET A 52 8.17 43.83 19.12
C MET A 52 7.06 44.80 18.71
N SER A 53 7.25 45.56 17.64
CA SER A 53 6.22 46.42 17.05
C SER A 53 4.95 45.68 16.63
N THR A 54 5.07 44.41 16.22
CA THR A 54 3.95 43.61 15.67
C THR A 54 3.38 42.63 16.69
N CYS A 55 4.23 42.03 17.51
CA CYS A 55 3.87 40.93 18.41
C CYS A 55 3.86 41.33 19.89
N GLY A 56 4.40 42.50 20.24
CA GLY A 56 4.68 42.91 21.61
C GLY A 56 5.96 42.27 22.17
N VAL A 57 6.19 42.49 23.47
CA VAL A 57 7.34 41.94 24.19
C VAL A 57 7.12 40.44 24.44
N PRO A 58 8.02 39.56 23.98
CA PRO A 58 7.89 38.12 24.21
C PRO A 58 8.11 37.78 25.68
N LYS A 59 7.41 36.76 26.20
CA LYS A 59 7.63 36.25 27.56
C LYS A 59 8.92 35.45 27.69
N ILE A 60 9.23 34.66 26.66
CA ILE A 60 10.39 33.78 26.63
C ILE A 60 11.02 33.87 25.24
N ILE A 61 12.33 34.09 25.19
CA ILE A 61 13.12 33.97 23.97
C ILE A 61 13.99 32.73 24.11
N ILE A 62 13.93 31.88 23.09
CA ILE A 62 14.79 30.70 22.99
C ILE A 62 15.75 30.92 21.83
N SER A 63 17.05 30.87 22.08
CA SER A 63 18.10 31.01 21.07
C SER A 63 19.24 30.05 21.33
N ASP A 64 20.13 29.89 20.37
CA ASP A 64 21.43 29.26 20.59
C ASP A 64 22.33 30.17 21.46
N ARG A 65 23.58 29.72 21.64
CA ARG A 65 24.60 30.45 22.44
C ARG A 65 25.44 31.40 21.60
N ASP A 66 24.89 31.95 20.51
CA ASP A 66 25.59 32.95 19.72
C ASP A 66 26.01 34.15 20.62
N PRO A 67 27.24 34.69 20.45
CA PRO A 67 27.73 35.83 21.23
C PRO A 67 26.81 37.04 21.27
N LYS A 68 26.01 37.28 20.21
CA LYS A 68 25.05 38.39 20.15
C LYS A 68 23.95 38.22 21.21
N PHE A 69 23.40 37.01 21.35
CA PHE A 69 22.34 36.69 22.31
C PHE A 69 22.84 36.48 23.74
N THR A 70 24.10 36.08 23.91
CA THR A 70 24.71 35.86 25.24
C THR A 70 25.41 37.11 25.78
N SER A 71 25.42 38.21 25.02
CA SER A 71 26.04 39.47 25.44
C SER A 71 25.40 40.07 26.69
N LYS A 72 26.18 40.80 27.49
CA LYS A 72 25.69 41.56 28.66
C LYS A 72 24.60 42.56 28.28
N PHE A 73 24.74 43.19 27.11
CA PHE A 73 23.75 44.12 26.60
C PHE A 73 22.40 43.42 26.36
N TRP A 74 22.40 42.31 25.62
CA TRP A 74 21.18 41.57 25.28
C TRP A 74 20.50 41.02 26.55
N THR A 75 21.28 40.41 27.44
CA THR A 75 20.77 39.85 28.70
C THR A 75 20.14 40.92 29.59
N ASN A 76 20.82 42.05 29.81
CA ASN A 76 20.28 43.15 30.62
C ASN A 76 19.06 43.82 29.98
N LEU A 77 19.04 43.96 28.65
CA LEU A 77 17.92 44.56 27.93
C LEU A 77 16.64 43.74 28.16
N TYR A 78 16.70 42.43 27.99
CA TYR A 78 15.53 41.57 28.13
C TYR A 78 15.15 41.30 29.59
N ASP A 79 16.10 41.37 30.52
CA ASP A 79 15.80 41.40 31.96
C ASP A 79 14.95 42.62 32.33
N MET A 80 15.33 43.81 31.83
CA MET A 80 14.54 45.04 32.01
C MET A 80 13.15 44.98 31.34
N LEU A 81 13.04 44.29 30.21
CA LEU A 81 11.76 44.10 29.51
C LEU A 81 10.89 42.99 30.13
N GLY A 82 11.39 42.26 31.14
CA GLY A 82 10.68 41.15 31.77
C GLY A 82 10.58 39.89 30.90
N THR A 83 11.49 39.72 29.93
CA THR A 83 11.57 38.56 29.04
C THR A 83 12.59 37.57 29.59
N ASN A 84 12.17 36.32 29.75
CA ASN A 84 13.08 35.23 30.15
C ASN A 84 13.89 34.73 28.94
N LEU A 85 15.22 34.76 29.04
CA LEU A 85 16.12 34.23 28.02
C LEU A 85 16.48 32.78 28.34
N ALA A 86 16.17 31.87 27.42
CA ALA A 86 16.54 30.47 27.50
C ALA A 86 17.51 30.15 26.35
N PHE A 87 18.71 29.72 26.69
CA PHE A 87 19.71 29.32 25.69
C PHE A 87 19.67 27.81 25.50
N SER A 88 19.49 27.35 24.26
CA SER A 88 19.53 25.94 23.94
C SER A 88 20.92 25.39 24.24
N THR A 89 20.96 24.21 24.86
CA THR A 89 22.18 23.40 24.96
C THR A 89 22.11 22.35 23.87
N ALA A 90 23.26 21.93 23.34
CA ALA A 90 23.34 20.91 22.29
C ALA A 90 22.71 19.53 22.64
N PHE A 91 22.07 19.37 23.82
CA PHE A 91 21.63 18.09 24.38
C PHE A 91 20.27 18.11 25.12
N HIS A 92 19.36 19.06 24.87
CA HIS A 92 17.99 19.03 25.48
C HIS A 92 16.81 18.95 24.48
N PRO A 93 16.61 17.77 23.84
CA PRO A 93 15.61 17.59 22.78
C PRO A 93 14.13 17.66 23.22
N LYS A 94 13.80 17.55 24.52
CA LYS A 94 12.40 17.40 24.98
C LYS A 94 11.56 18.68 24.95
N ALA A 95 12.17 19.86 25.06
CA ALA A 95 11.45 21.14 25.08
C ALA A 95 11.59 21.94 23.78
N ASP A 96 12.74 21.81 23.11
CA ASP A 96 13.11 22.60 21.92
C ASP A 96 12.97 21.88 20.60
N GLY A 97 12.83 20.55 20.57
CA GLY A 97 12.83 19.78 19.34
C GLY A 97 11.73 20.14 18.32
N LEU A 98 10.67 20.83 18.72
CA LEU A 98 9.68 21.39 17.77
C LEU A 98 10.13 22.71 17.15
N ALA A 99 10.71 23.61 17.95
CA ALA A 99 11.20 24.89 17.47
C ALA A 99 12.47 24.69 16.63
N GLU A 100 13.37 23.80 17.06
CA GLU A 100 14.56 23.38 16.31
C GLU A 100 14.19 22.80 14.95
N ARG A 101 13.25 21.85 14.89
CA ARG A 101 12.78 21.30 13.61
C ARG A 101 12.16 22.36 12.70
N MET A 102 11.44 23.32 13.26
CA MET A 102 10.89 24.43 12.48
C MET A 102 12.00 25.30 11.92
N ILE A 103 12.95 25.71 12.75
CA ILE A 103 14.09 26.53 12.34
C ILE A 103 14.92 25.82 11.28
N GLN A 104 15.24 24.53 11.44
CA GLN A 104 15.93 23.71 10.44
C GLN A 104 15.18 23.67 9.11
N THR A 105 13.86 23.45 9.15
CA THR A 105 13.02 23.46 7.94
C THR A 105 13.08 24.83 7.25
N MET A 106 13.04 25.92 8.03
CA MET A 106 13.11 27.28 7.49
C MET A 106 14.49 27.62 6.93
N GLU A 107 15.56 27.19 7.58
CA GLU A 107 16.91 27.32 7.08
C GLU A 107 17.07 26.59 5.75
N GLU A 108 16.56 25.36 5.65
CA GLU A 108 16.61 24.59 4.41
C GLU A 108 15.82 25.28 3.28
N ILE A 109 14.62 25.80 3.58
CA ILE A 109 13.85 26.62 2.65
C ILE A 109 14.69 27.81 2.20
N LEU A 110 15.21 28.61 3.13
CA LEU A 110 16.01 29.79 2.80
C LEU A 110 17.23 29.43 1.95
N ARG A 111 18.01 28.41 2.31
CA ARG A 111 19.19 27.99 1.53
C ARG A 111 18.82 27.57 0.11
N ARG A 112 17.73 26.84 -0.07
CA ARG A 112 17.22 26.48 -1.42
C ARG A 112 16.79 27.72 -2.19
N PHE A 113 16.05 28.64 -1.57
CA PHE A 113 15.63 29.89 -2.21
C PHE A 113 16.81 30.80 -2.56
N CYS A 114 17.83 30.90 -1.71
CA CYS A 114 19.07 31.62 -2.00
C CYS A 114 19.82 31.01 -3.18
N ALA A 115 19.88 29.67 -3.28
CA ALA A 115 20.48 28.99 -4.42
C ALA A 115 19.73 29.29 -5.73
N TYR A 116 18.39 29.26 -5.71
CA TYR A 116 17.56 29.61 -6.87
C TYR A 116 17.66 31.08 -7.29
N GLY A 117 17.70 32.02 -6.33
CA GLY A 117 17.87 33.45 -6.64
C GLY A 117 19.17 33.75 -7.40
N MET A 118 20.20 32.92 -7.19
CA MET A 118 21.48 33.01 -7.88
C MET A 118 21.49 32.41 -9.31
N GLU A 119 20.43 31.76 -9.78
CA GLU A 119 20.45 31.10 -11.09
C GLU A 119 20.06 32.03 -12.25
N TYR A 120 19.21 33.03 -12.01
CA TYR A 120 18.76 33.93 -13.06
C TYR A 120 19.72 35.12 -13.15
N LYS A 121 20.62 35.10 -14.13
CA LYS A 121 21.58 36.17 -14.40
C LYS A 121 21.22 36.86 -15.72
N ASP A 122 20.68 38.08 -15.63
CA ASP A 122 20.52 38.94 -16.79
C ASP A 122 21.82 39.69 -17.12
N HIS A 123 21.79 40.46 -18.21
CA HIS A 123 22.92 41.25 -18.72
C HIS A 123 23.44 42.31 -17.73
N GLU A 124 22.69 42.59 -16.65
CA GLU A 124 23.03 43.54 -15.57
C GLU A 124 23.43 42.86 -14.23
N GLY A 125 23.35 41.53 -14.11
CA GLY A 125 23.65 40.81 -12.85
C GLY A 125 22.62 39.74 -12.50
N TYR A 126 22.62 39.26 -11.24
CA TYR A 126 21.58 38.35 -10.75
C TYR A 126 20.23 39.08 -10.67
N THR A 127 19.21 38.51 -11.30
CA THR A 127 17.87 39.12 -11.44
C THR A 127 17.07 39.08 -10.15
N HIS A 128 17.38 38.15 -9.22
CA HIS A 128 16.70 38.05 -7.93
C HIS A 128 17.67 37.74 -6.78
N ASP A 129 17.96 38.75 -5.98
CA ASP A 129 18.70 38.56 -4.74
C ASP A 129 17.85 37.86 -3.64
N TRP A 130 18.48 37.06 -2.78
CA TRP A 130 17.78 36.33 -1.73
C TRP A 130 17.08 37.26 -0.72
N VAL A 131 17.60 38.47 -0.49
CA VAL A 131 16.97 39.45 0.41
C VAL A 131 15.64 39.94 -0.16
N THR A 132 15.57 40.17 -1.48
CA THR A 132 14.34 40.61 -2.15
C THR A 132 13.27 39.52 -2.18
N LEU A 133 13.66 38.25 -2.07
CA LEU A 133 12.77 37.09 -2.02
C LEU A 133 12.22 36.80 -0.62
N LEU A 134 12.82 37.32 0.45
CA LEU A 134 12.38 37.05 1.83
C LEU A 134 10.89 37.33 2.08
N PRO A 135 10.29 38.43 1.59
CA PRO A 135 8.86 38.68 1.78
C PRO A 135 7.98 37.61 1.11
N ALA A 136 8.38 37.13 -0.06
CA ALA A 136 7.67 36.08 -0.78
C ALA A 136 7.74 34.73 -0.03
N VAL A 137 8.92 34.39 0.51
CA VAL A 137 9.10 33.18 1.35
C VAL A 137 8.25 33.26 2.62
N GLN A 138 8.28 34.39 3.32
CA GLN A 138 7.45 34.60 4.51
C GLN A 138 5.95 34.47 4.21
N LEU A 139 5.50 35.07 3.09
CA LEU A 139 4.11 34.99 2.67
C LEU A 139 3.73 33.54 2.36
N ALA A 140 4.51 32.85 1.53
CA ALA A 140 4.28 31.46 1.14
C ALA A 140 4.19 30.53 2.36
N TYR A 141 5.09 30.69 3.33
CA TYR A 141 5.04 29.94 4.58
C TYR A 141 3.79 30.29 5.40
N SER A 142 3.46 31.57 5.56
CA SER A 142 2.30 32.01 6.35
C SER A 142 0.97 31.50 5.81
N THR A 143 0.88 31.26 4.49
CA THR A 143 -0.31 30.71 3.83
C THR A 143 -0.30 29.20 3.65
N SER A 144 0.78 28.52 4.03
CA SER A 144 0.89 27.07 3.95
C SER A 144 0.34 26.41 5.22
N LYS A 145 -0.41 25.31 5.06
CA LYS A 145 -0.98 24.59 6.21
C LYS A 145 0.14 23.93 7.02
N HIS A 146 0.19 24.21 8.32
CA HIS A 146 1.17 23.61 9.20
C HIS A 146 0.67 22.25 9.70
N SER A 147 1.51 21.21 9.66
CA SER A 147 1.13 19.82 10.01
C SER A 147 0.58 19.68 11.43
N THR A 148 1.21 20.34 12.41
CA THR A 148 0.79 20.27 13.83
C THR A 148 -0.56 20.93 14.12
N THR A 149 -0.92 22.02 13.43
CA THR A 149 -2.14 22.78 13.73
C THR A 149 -3.27 22.52 12.73
N GLY A 150 -2.97 21.92 11.57
CA GLY A 150 -3.91 21.77 10.46
C GLY A 150 -4.36 23.08 9.82
N LYS A 151 -3.85 24.22 10.31
CA LYS A 151 -4.21 25.58 9.91
C LYS A 151 -2.99 26.31 9.37
N THR A 152 -3.22 27.36 8.61
CA THR A 152 -2.17 28.25 8.11
C THR A 152 -1.75 29.22 9.23
N PRO A 153 -0.46 29.56 9.35
CA PRO A 153 -0.01 30.54 10.34
C PRO A 153 -0.72 31.90 10.23
N ALA A 154 -0.98 32.37 9.00
CA ALA A 154 -1.71 33.62 8.76
C ALA A 154 -3.13 33.58 9.35
N LEU A 155 -3.83 32.45 9.24
CA LEU A 155 -5.15 32.27 9.83
C LEU A 155 -5.09 32.29 11.37
N ILE A 156 -4.06 31.71 11.97
CA ILE A 156 -3.89 31.70 13.43
C ILE A 156 -3.51 33.10 13.96
N GLU A 157 -2.63 33.81 13.25
CA GLU A 157 -2.10 35.10 13.67
C GLU A 157 -3.08 36.26 13.39
N LYS A 158 -3.70 36.27 12.21
CA LYS A 158 -4.52 37.39 11.73
C LYS A 158 -6.01 37.08 11.68
N GLY A 159 -6.40 35.81 11.76
CA GLY A 159 -7.80 35.37 11.62
C GLY A 159 -8.25 35.20 10.16
N TRP A 160 -7.40 35.47 9.17
CA TRP A 160 -7.71 35.33 7.75
C TRP A 160 -6.45 35.00 6.94
N ASN A 161 -6.64 34.43 5.75
CA ASN A 161 -5.55 34.19 4.80
C ASN A 161 -5.49 35.34 3.79
N PRO A 162 -4.31 35.93 3.54
CA PRO A 162 -4.15 36.93 2.51
C PRO A 162 -4.41 36.36 1.13
N LEU A 163 -4.94 37.20 0.23
CA LEU A 163 -5.09 36.87 -1.18
C LEU A 163 -3.71 36.72 -1.80
N LEU A 164 -3.47 35.60 -2.47
CA LEU A 164 -2.23 35.32 -3.18
C LEU A 164 -2.39 35.66 -4.67
N PRO A 165 -1.30 35.97 -5.38
CA PRO A 165 -1.33 36.15 -6.84
C PRO A 165 -1.99 34.98 -7.58
N VAL A 166 -1.80 33.76 -7.06
CA VAL A 166 -2.41 32.54 -7.64
C VAL A 166 -3.93 32.56 -7.55
N ASP A 167 -4.51 33.23 -6.56
CA ASP A 167 -5.97 33.29 -6.39
C ASP A 167 -6.60 34.18 -7.46
N HIS A 168 -5.87 35.20 -7.93
CA HIS A 168 -6.28 36.00 -9.08
C HIS A 168 -6.23 35.21 -10.38
N LEU A 169 -5.22 34.37 -10.57
CA LEU A 169 -5.14 33.47 -11.73
C LEU A 169 -6.27 32.44 -11.72
N LYS A 170 -6.65 31.97 -10.52
CA LYS A 170 -7.75 31.01 -10.33
C LYS A 170 -9.15 31.62 -10.50
N LYS A 171 -9.32 32.95 -10.41
CA LYS A 171 -10.64 33.59 -10.64
C LYS A 171 -11.21 33.35 -12.04
N ASN A 172 -10.34 33.12 -13.02
CA ASN A 172 -10.74 32.80 -14.40
C ASN A 172 -11.02 31.30 -14.60
N LEU A 173 -10.79 30.46 -13.58
CA LEU A 173 -11.21 29.06 -13.60
C LEU A 173 -12.68 28.96 -13.21
N LEU A 174 -13.39 27.99 -13.78
CA LEU A 174 -14.78 27.70 -13.43
C LEU A 174 -14.93 27.59 -11.91
N THR A 175 -15.72 28.48 -11.31
CA THR A 175 -16.09 28.41 -9.90
C THR A 175 -16.94 27.16 -9.71
N ILE A 176 -16.32 26.09 -9.21
CA ILE A 176 -17.04 24.87 -8.86
C ILE A 176 -18.05 25.25 -7.78
N HIS A 177 -19.35 25.05 -8.06
CA HIS A 177 -20.42 25.34 -7.11
C HIS A 177 -20.15 24.60 -5.78
N SER A 178 -20.47 25.22 -4.65
CA SER A 178 -20.19 24.67 -3.31
C SER A 178 -20.72 23.24 -3.15
N THR A 179 -21.88 22.93 -3.73
CA THR A 179 -22.45 21.58 -3.80
C THR A 179 -21.54 20.58 -4.52
N ALA A 180 -20.93 20.95 -5.64
CA ALA A 180 -20.03 20.05 -6.37
C ALA A 180 -18.72 19.80 -5.59
N ASN A 181 -18.22 20.80 -4.84
CA ASN A 181 -17.08 20.62 -3.96
C ASN A 181 -17.42 19.71 -2.76
N ASN A 182 -18.61 19.90 -2.15
CA ASN A 182 -19.11 19.03 -1.09
C ASN A 182 -19.32 17.59 -1.58
N SER A 183 -19.84 17.41 -2.79
CA SER A 183 -19.95 16.10 -3.42
C SER A 183 -18.57 15.47 -3.63
N HIS A 184 -17.58 16.22 -4.12
CA HIS A 184 -16.21 15.72 -4.26
C HIS A 184 -15.60 15.27 -2.92
N GLU A 185 -15.79 16.06 -1.86
CA GLU A 185 -15.34 15.67 -0.51
C GLU A 185 -16.07 14.42 0.00
N MET A 186 -17.38 14.32 -0.25
CA MET A 186 -18.17 13.14 0.10
C MET A 186 -17.67 11.90 -0.64
N TRP A 187 -17.45 12.01 -1.95
CA TRP A 187 -16.90 10.93 -2.78
C TRP A 187 -15.51 10.49 -2.30
N LYS A 188 -14.63 11.43 -1.95
CA LYS A 188 -13.33 11.10 -1.34
C LYS A 188 -13.48 10.30 -0.05
N ARG A 189 -14.37 10.72 0.86
CA ARG A 189 -14.62 9.99 2.10
C ARG A 189 -15.14 8.58 1.84
N VAL A 190 -16.04 8.42 0.88
CA VAL A 190 -16.56 7.11 0.47
C VAL A 190 -15.42 6.22 -0.05
N CYS A 191 -14.60 6.71 -0.98
CA CYS A 191 -13.46 5.95 -1.49
C CYS A 191 -12.46 5.58 -0.38
N ASP A 192 -12.18 6.49 0.55
CA ASP A 192 -11.28 6.21 1.69
C ASP A 192 -11.87 5.14 2.62
N THR A 193 -13.19 5.17 2.86
CA THR A 193 -13.87 4.12 3.64
C THR A 193 -13.90 2.79 2.91
N GLU A 194 -14.15 2.78 1.61
CA GLU A 194 -14.11 1.56 0.78
C GLU A 194 -12.72 0.94 0.80
N ALA A 195 -11.67 1.75 0.65
CA ALA A 195 -10.29 1.27 0.71
C ALA A 195 -9.97 0.60 2.07
N LYS A 196 -10.46 1.16 3.18
CA LYS A 196 -10.34 0.56 4.51
C LYS A 196 -11.12 -0.75 4.62
N CYS A 197 -12.39 -0.77 4.23
CA CYS A 197 -13.21 -1.98 4.23
C CYS A 197 -12.59 -3.10 3.38
N ILE A 198 -12.02 -2.78 2.21
CA ILE A 198 -11.33 -3.75 1.35
C ILE A 198 -10.06 -4.27 2.03
N ALA A 199 -9.28 -3.40 2.70
CA ALA A 199 -8.09 -3.81 3.44
C ALA A 199 -8.44 -4.76 4.60
N GLU A 200 -9.45 -4.40 5.40
CA GLU A 200 -9.97 -5.23 6.48
C GLU A 200 -10.50 -6.57 5.98
N ALA A 201 -11.23 -6.58 4.86
CA ALA A 201 -11.74 -7.81 4.25
C ALA A 201 -10.60 -8.71 3.72
N LYS A 202 -9.55 -8.14 3.12
CA LYS A 202 -8.35 -8.89 2.70
C LYS A 202 -7.64 -9.51 3.90
N GLU A 203 -7.50 -8.77 4.98
CA GLU A 203 -6.83 -9.26 6.19
C GLU A 203 -7.64 -10.36 6.90
N TYR A 204 -8.96 -10.18 7.00
CA TYR A 204 -9.87 -11.22 7.48
C TYR A 204 -9.79 -12.50 6.63
N ASN A 205 -9.81 -12.36 5.30
CA ASN A 205 -9.71 -13.50 4.39
C ASN A 205 -8.36 -14.21 4.51
N LYS A 206 -7.25 -13.47 4.66
CA LYS A 206 -5.92 -14.02 4.90
C LYS A 206 -5.90 -14.85 6.18
N GLN A 207 -6.34 -14.28 7.31
CA GLN A 207 -6.39 -14.98 8.60
C GLN A 207 -7.26 -16.25 8.55
N ARG A 208 -8.37 -16.22 7.81
CA ARG A 208 -9.23 -17.39 7.61
C ARG A 208 -8.56 -18.46 6.75
N TRP A 209 -7.85 -18.05 5.69
CA TRP A 209 -7.11 -18.97 4.83
C TRP A 209 -5.97 -19.62 5.61
N ASP A 210 -5.16 -18.84 6.33
CA ASP A 210 -4.05 -19.31 7.17
C ASP A 210 -4.53 -20.34 8.23
N LYS A 211 -5.71 -20.11 8.84
CA LYS A 211 -6.30 -21.07 9.81
C LYS A 211 -6.79 -22.38 9.20
N SER A 212 -7.24 -22.35 7.96
CA SER A 212 -7.79 -23.54 7.28
C SER A 212 -6.75 -24.28 6.43
N HIS A 213 -5.61 -23.64 6.17
CA HIS A 213 -4.48 -24.18 5.40
C HIS A 213 -3.20 -24.10 6.24
N MET A 214 -3.20 -24.75 7.39
CA MET A 214 -1.93 -25.08 8.05
C MET A 214 -1.29 -26.23 7.28
N GLU A 215 -0.09 -26.02 6.74
CA GLU A 215 0.71 -27.11 6.20
C GLU A 215 1.05 -28.08 7.34
N PRO A 216 0.79 -29.39 7.19
CA PRO A 216 1.17 -30.35 8.20
C PRO A 216 2.69 -30.36 8.38
N ASP A 217 3.18 -30.36 9.63
CA ASP A 217 4.59 -30.59 9.90
C ASP A 217 4.94 -32.03 9.52
N PHE A 218 5.68 -32.20 8.43
CA PHE A 218 6.15 -33.50 7.97
C PHE A 218 7.53 -33.80 8.55
N GLU A 219 7.63 -34.76 9.47
CA GLU A 219 8.91 -35.38 9.81
C GLU A 219 9.26 -36.43 8.76
N LYS A 220 10.42 -36.29 8.09
CA LYS A 220 10.91 -37.28 7.13
C LYS A 220 11.24 -38.59 7.85
N GLY A 221 10.43 -39.62 7.63
CA GLY A 221 10.76 -41.00 7.98
C GLY A 221 11.78 -41.58 7.00
N ASP A 222 12.81 -42.22 7.53
CA ASP A 222 13.87 -42.86 6.75
C ASP A 222 13.38 -44.15 6.05
N GLN A 223 13.71 -44.24 4.75
CA GLN A 223 13.67 -45.40 3.84
C GLN A 223 12.34 -45.77 3.13
N GLY A 224 12.32 -45.53 1.81
CA GLY A 224 11.66 -46.40 0.82
C GLY A 224 10.21 -46.07 0.40
N ASN A 225 10.04 -45.14 -0.55
CA ASN A 225 8.92 -44.95 -1.52
C ASN A 225 7.43 -45.08 -1.08
N ALA A 226 7.11 -45.17 0.22
CA ALA A 226 5.76 -45.01 0.72
C ALA A 226 5.78 -44.14 1.98
N VAL A 227 4.91 -43.12 2.03
CA VAL A 227 4.72 -42.26 3.20
C VAL A 227 3.47 -42.74 3.91
N GLU A 228 3.59 -43.17 5.17
CA GLU A 228 2.43 -43.43 6.03
C GLU A 228 1.88 -42.08 6.51
N VAL A 229 0.76 -41.65 5.95
CA VAL A 229 0.05 -40.44 6.40
C VAL A 229 -0.81 -40.83 7.59
N LYS A 230 -0.34 -40.55 8.82
CA LYS A 230 -1.18 -40.61 10.01
C LYS A 230 -2.15 -39.43 10.00
N LEU A 231 -3.38 -39.66 9.57
CA LEU A 231 -4.46 -38.68 9.68
C LEU A 231 -4.75 -38.42 11.16
N THR A 232 -4.70 -37.16 11.59
CA THR A 232 -5.14 -36.74 12.93
C THR A 232 -6.64 -37.02 13.11
N GLU A 233 -7.09 -37.20 14.38
CA GLU A 233 -8.47 -37.60 14.72
C GLU A 233 -9.57 -36.74 14.05
N GLU A 234 -9.28 -35.49 13.70
CA GLU A 234 -10.22 -34.58 13.05
C GLU A 234 -10.61 -34.98 11.61
N PHE A 235 -9.75 -35.69 10.89
CA PHE A 235 -9.97 -36.02 9.48
C PHE A 235 -10.66 -37.37 9.24
N TYR A 236 -10.86 -38.18 10.28
CA TYR A 236 -11.56 -39.48 10.20
C TYR A 236 -13.07 -39.34 9.92
N ARG A 237 -13.65 -38.14 10.07
CA ARG A 237 -15.11 -37.90 10.05
C ARG A 237 -15.67 -37.28 8.78
N LYS A 238 -14.86 -36.92 7.78
CA LYS A 238 -15.40 -36.42 6.51
C LYS A 238 -15.77 -37.59 5.60
N HIS A 239 -17.05 -37.93 5.59
CA HIS A 239 -17.61 -38.97 4.72
C HIS A 239 -17.46 -38.60 3.22
N PRO A 240 -17.21 -39.58 2.33
CA PRO A 240 -17.15 -39.38 0.88
C PRO A 240 -18.56 -39.34 0.27
N VAL A 241 -19.49 -38.57 0.86
CA VAL A 241 -20.90 -38.53 0.46
C VAL A 241 -21.35 -37.09 0.23
N PHE A 242 -21.76 -36.79 -1.00
CA PHE A 242 -22.27 -35.47 -1.41
C PHE A 242 -23.76 -35.35 -1.05
N PRO A 243 -24.20 -34.33 -0.29
CA PRO A 243 -25.61 -34.17 0.08
C PRO A 243 -26.46 -33.79 -1.14
N VAL A 244 -27.36 -34.68 -1.55
CA VAL A 244 -28.27 -34.48 -2.70
C VAL A 244 -29.22 -33.29 -2.49
N SER A 245 -29.46 -32.87 -1.24
CA SER A 245 -30.25 -31.68 -0.92
C SER A 245 -29.64 -30.36 -1.40
N LEU A 246 -28.35 -30.36 -1.78
CA LEU A 246 -27.67 -29.22 -2.39
C LEU A 246 -27.84 -29.17 -3.91
N VAL A 247 -28.41 -30.22 -4.53
CA VAL A 247 -28.75 -30.25 -5.95
C VAL A 247 -30.14 -29.63 -6.13
N LYS A 248 -30.20 -28.47 -6.77
CA LYS A 248 -31.47 -27.84 -7.16
C LYS A 248 -31.89 -28.36 -8.55
N PRO A 249 -33.19 -28.61 -8.80
CA PRO A 249 -33.68 -28.89 -10.14
C PRO A 249 -33.34 -27.72 -11.07
N TYR A 250 -32.87 -28.03 -12.27
CA TYR A 250 -32.64 -27.02 -13.29
C TYR A 250 -34.00 -26.54 -13.84
N PHE A 251 -34.21 -25.21 -13.84
CA PHE A 251 -35.35 -24.58 -14.48
C PHE A 251 -34.84 -23.70 -15.61
N GLN A 252 -35.31 -23.94 -16.84
CA GLN A 252 -35.03 -23.07 -17.96
C GLN A 252 -35.70 -21.72 -17.71
N THR A 253 -34.92 -20.63 -17.74
CA THR A 253 -35.41 -19.30 -17.39
C THR A 253 -36.11 -18.68 -18.61
N GLU A 254 -37.32 -18.13 -18.45
CA GLU A 254 -38.01 -17.38 -19.52
C GLU A 254 -37.17 -16.17 -19.93
N GLU A 255 -36.72 -16.13 -21.19
CA GLU A 255 -35.72 -15.19 -21.69
C GLU A 255 -36.20 -13.73 -21.72
N ASP A 256 -37.52 -13.50 -21.78
CA ASP A 256 -38.10 -12.15 -21.97
C ASP A 256 -38.20 -11.30 -20.70
N LYS A 257 -38.04 -11.89 -19.50
CA LYS A 257 -38.25 -11.16 -18.23
C LYS A 257 -37.04 -10.35 -17.77
N PHE A 258 -35.81 -10.70 -18.15
CA PHE A 258 -34.59 -10.08 -17.62
C PHE A 258 -33.44 -10.03 -18.65
N PRO A 259 -33.43 -9.03 -19.55
CA PRO A 259 -32.51 -8.98 -20.70
C PRO A 259 -31.03 -8.69 -20.35
N SER A 260 -30.71 -8.32 -19.10
CA SER A 260 -29.36 -7.86 -18.71
C SER A 260 -28.51 -8.91 -17.98
N ARG A 261 -28.95 -10.18 -17.92
CA ARG A 261 -28.26 -11.22 -17.15
C ARG A 261 -27.31 -12.02 -18.05
N GLU A 262 -26.04 -12.16 -17.65
CA GLU A 262 -25.06 -13.00 -18.35
C GLU A 262 -25.50 -14.48 -18.33
N LYS A 263 -25.41 -15.13 -19.50
CA LYS A 263 -25.77 -16.54 -19.70
C LYS A 263 -24.72 -17.43 -19.01
N ASN A 264 -25.13 -18.25 -18.04
CA ASN A 264 -24.32 -19.40 -17.65
C ASN A 264 -24.33 -20.41 -18.81
N PRO A 265 -23.19 -20.98 -19.21
CA PRO A 265 -23.14 -21.96 -20.29
C PRO A 265 -24.02 -23.16 -19.94
N THR A 266 -24.79 -23.63 -20.92
CA THR A 266 -25.62 -24.83 -20.81
C THR A 266 -24.74 -26.01 -20.38
N PRO A 267 -25.15 -26.82 -19.39
CA PRO A 267 -24.44 -28.06 -19.10
C PRO A 267 -24.32 -28.90 -20.38
N PRO A 268 -23.15 -29.52 -20.64
CA PRO A 268 -22.98 -30.34 -21.82
C PRO A 268 -24.00 -31.47 -21.83
N GLU A 269 -24.56 -31.73 -23.01
CA GLU A 269 -25.54 -32.79 -23.24
C GLU A 269 -24.93 -34.14 -22.85
N ILE A 270 -25.60 -34.89 -21.98
CA ILE A 270 -25.18 -36.24 -21.61
C ILE A 270 -25.45 -37.12 -22.82
N VAL A 271 -24.42 -37.37 -23.63
CA VAL A 271 -24.48 -38.35 -24.71
C VAL A 271 -24.59 -39.72 -24.07
N GLU A 272 -25.75 -40.37 -24.18
CA GLU A 272 -25.86 -41.81 -23.99
C GLU A 272 -24.99 -42.48 -25.06
N VAL A 273 -23.75 -42.80 -24.71
CA VAL A 273 -22.86 -43.55 -25.59
C VAL A 273 -23.42 -44.97 -25.67
N GLU A 274 -24.04 -45.30 -26.80
CA GLU A 274 -24.30 -46.68 -27.19
C GLU A 274 -23.00 -47.48 -27.03
N ASP A 275 -22.98 -48.37 -26.04
CA ASP A 275 -21.83 -49.18 -25.62
C ASP A 275 -21.59 -50.30 -26.63
N SER A 276 -21.24 -49.93 -27.87
CA SER A 276 -20.77 -50.87 -28.89
C SER A 276 -19.39 -51.40 -28.46
N PRO A 277 -19.24 -52.70 -28.16
CA PRO A 277 -17.96 -53.24 -27.70
C PRO A 277 -16.90 -53.08 -28.80
N GLY A 278 -15.85 -52.31 -28.50
CA GLY A 278 -14.72 -52.12 -29.41
C GLY A 278 -13.94 -53.40 -29.70
N PRO A 279 -12.97 -53.39 -30.63
CA PRO A 279 -12.22 -54.59 -31.00
C PRO A 279 -11.44 -55.17 -29.81
N VAL A 280 -11.45 -56.50 -29.69
CA VAL A 280 -10.79 -57.24 -28.62
C VAL A 280 -9.26 -57.05 -28.68
N LYS A 281 -8.62 -56.74 -27.54
CA LYS A 281 -7.16 -56.65 -27.40
C LYS A 281 -6.55 -57.97 -26.96
N LYS A 282 -7.05 -58.55 -25.86
CA LYS A 282 -6.60 -59.85 -25.33
C LYS A 282 -7.57 -60.45 -24.33
N ILE A 283 -7.49 -61.78 -24.15
CA ILE A 283 -8.13 -62.51 -23.06
C ILE A 283 -7.18 -62.56 -21.85
N ILE A 284 -7.68 -62.27 -20.66
CA ILE A 284 -6.88 -62.25 -19.41
C ILE A 284 -7.08 -63.52 -18.59
N LYS A 285 -8.32 -64.00 -18.49
CA LYS A 285 -8.68 -65.21 -17.74
C LYS A 285 -9.77 -65.98 -18.47
N ALA A 286 -9.80 -67.29 -18.27
CA ALA A 286 -10.87 -68.16 -18.73
C ALA A 286 -11.37 -69.00 -17.55
N ARG A 287 -12.69 -69.19 -17.47
CA ARG A 287 -13.36 -70.01 -16.45
C ARG A 287 -14.44 -70.88 -17.08
N LYS A 288 -14.72 -72.03 -16.47
CA LYS A 288 -15.88 -72.86 -16.79
C LYS A 288 -16.96 -72.63 -15.74
N ILE A 289 -18.18 -72.38 -16.17
CA ILE A 289 -19.34 -72.22 -15.30
C ILE A 289 -20.45 -73.12 -15.83
N ARG A 290 -21.19 -73.74 -14.90
CA ARG A 290 -22.37 -74.54 -15.22
C ARG A 290 -23.60 -73.66 -15.07
N LEU A 291 -24.24 -73.33 -16.19
CA LEU A 291 -25.47 -72.53 -16.27
C LEU A 291 -26.55 -73.36 -16.96
N ASN A 292 -27.74 -73.45 -16.36
CA ASN A 292 -28.87 -74.23 -16.87
C ASN A 292 -28.51 -75.68 -17.26
N GLY A 293 -27.68 -76.35 -16.45
CA GLY A 293 -27.31 -77.76 -16.61
C GLY A 293 -26.23 -78.06 -17.66
N LYS A 294 -25.80 -77.08 -18.47
CA LYS A 294 -24.71 -77.19 -19.45
C LYS A 294 -23.45 -76.48 -18.95
N ASP A 295 -22.29 -77.05 -19.23
CA ASP A 295 -20.99 -76.42 -18.95
C ASP A 295 -20.66 -75.43 -20.07
N GLN A 296 -20.58 -74.14 -19.75
CA GLN A 296 -20.18 -73.07 -20.65
C GLN A 296 -18.83 -72.47 -20.24
N ARG A 297 -18.07 -72.00 -21.22
CA ARG A 297 -16.77 -71.33 -21.01
C ARG A 297 -16.93 -69.84 -21.20
N GLN A 298 -16.47 -69.08 -20.21
CA GLN A 298 -16.41 -67.62 -20.28
C GLN A 298 -14.97 -67.14 -20.20
N CYS A 299 -14.66 -66.10 -20.97
CA CYS A 299 -13.36 -65.45 -21.00
C CYS A 299 -13.51 -63.98 -20.57
N LEU A 300 -12.59 -63.51 -19.74
CA LEU A 300 -12.49 -62.10 -19.37
C LEU A 300 -11.71 -61.38 -20.46
N VAL A 301 -12.38 -60.48 -21.17
CA VAL A 301 -11.88 -59.82 -22.37
C VAL A 301 -11.52 -58.37 -22.08
N ARG A 302 -10.32 -57.97 -22.49
CA ARG A 302 -9.89 -56.58 -22.51
C ARG A 302 -10.03 -56.02 -23.91
N PHE A 303 -10.74 -54.91 -24.04
CA PHE A 303 -10.95 -54.21 -25.30
C PHE A 303 -9.78 -53.23 -25.60
N LYS A 304 -9.53 -52.95 -26.89
CA LYS A 304 -8.54 -51.94 -27.27
C LYS A 304 -9.03 -50.54 -26.82
N ASN A 305 -8.10 -49.72 -26.34
CA ASN A 305 -8.33 -48.33 -25.93
C ASN A 305 -9.38 -48.13 -24.81
N GLN A 306 -9.67 -49.18 -24.03
CA GLN A 306 -10.49 -49.07 -22.82
C GLN A 306 -9.65 -49.41 -21.58
N ALA A 307 -9.96 -48.73 -20.47
CA ALA A 307 -9.34 -48.97 -19.17
C ALA A 307 -9.72 -50.36 -18.62
N ALA A 308 -8.91 -50.88 -17.68
CA ALA A 308 -9.13 -52.21 -17.09
C ALA A 308 -10.49 -52.37 -16.40
N ASP A 309 -11.08 -51.26 -15.96
CA ASP A 309 -12.38 -51.24 -15.26
C ASP A 309 -13.56 -51.58 -16.20
N LYS A 310 -13.33 -51.56 -17.51
CA LYS A 310 -14.31 -51.94 -18.54
C LYS A 310 -14.13 -53.38 -19.05
N ASP A 311 -13.27 -54.19 -18.44
CA ASP A 311 -13.10 -55.59 -18.82
C ASP A 311 -14.39 -56.40 -18.50
N LYS A 312 -14.96 -57.09 -19.50
CA LYS A 312 -16.22 -57.85 -19.35
C LYS A 312 -16.01 -59.36 -19.58
N TRP A 313 -16.80 -60.20 -18.89
CA TRP A 313 -16.84 -61.64 -19.13
C TRP A 313 -17.76 -61.92 -20.32
N LEU A 314 -17.22 -62.55 -21.36
CA LEU A 314 -17.94 -62.94 -22.57
C LEU A 314 -17.86 -64.46 -22.76
N GLU A 315 -18.86 -65.04 -23.42
CA GLU A 315 -18.85 -66.45 -23.83
C GLU A 315 -17.79 -66.68 -24.90
N GLU A 316 -17.13 -67.85 -24.88
CA GLU A 316 -16.05 -68.18 -25.83
C GLU A 316 -16.47 -68.05 -27.30
N ASP A 317 -17.74 -68.36 -27.60
CA ASP A 317 -18.31 -68.31 -28.97
C ASP A 317 -18.66 -66.87 -29.42
N ALA A 318 -18.81 -65.94 -28.48
CA ALA A 318 -19.16 -64.54 -28.75
C ALA A 318 -17.93 -63.65 -28.99
N ILE A 319 -16.71 -64.21 -28.91
CA ILE A 319 -15.46 -63.47 -29.05
C ILE A 319 -14.88 -63.68 -30.45
N PRO A 320 -14.77 -62.62 -31.28
CA PRO A 320 -14.05 -62.70 -32.55
C PRO A 320 -12.61 -63.17 -32.33
N ASP A 321 -12.16 -64.17 -33.10
CA ASP A 321 -10.83 -64.79 -32.97
C ASP A 321 -10.48 -65.33 -31.57
N GLY A 322 -11.48 -65.70 -30.76
CA GLY A 322 -11.31 -66.16 -29.37
C GLY A 322 -10.34 -67.34 -29.22
N SER A 323 -10.30 -68.25 -30.20
CA SER A 323 -9.37 -69.40 -30.22
C SER A 323 -7.90 -68.96 -30.29
N LEU A 324 -7.59 -67.92 -31.05
CA LEU A 324 -6.23 -67.40 -31.22
C LEU A 324 -5.76 -66.69 -29.92
N HIS A 325 -6.64 -65.90 -29.32
CA HIS A 325 -6.38 -65.24 -28.04
C HIS A 325 -6.21 -66.23 -26.88
N LEU A 326 -6.98 -67.31 -26.85
CA LEU A 326 -6.82 -68.38 -25.85
C LEU A 326 -5.51 -69.16 -26.03
N ARG A 327 -5.03 -69.34 -27.26
CA ARG A 327 -3.73 -69.96 -27.53
C ARG A 327 -2.58 -69.11 -26.98
N ILE A 328 -2.65 -67.77 -27.16
CA ILE A 328 -1.68 -66.82 -26.60
C ILE A 328 -1.71 -66.82 -25.06
N LEU A 329 -2.89 -66.88 -24.45
CA LEU A 329 -3.04 -67.01 -22.99
C LEU A 329 -2.41 -68.32 -22.47
N ARG A 330 -2.61 -69.44 -23.17
CA ARG A 330 -2.03 -70.73 -22.76
C ARG A 330 -0.52 -70.77 -22.95
N ALA A 331 0.01 -70.10 -23.98
CA ALA A 331 1.45 -69.98 -24.21
C ALA A 331 2.14 -69.15 -23.10
N SER A 332 1.57 -67.99 -22.75
CA SER A 332 2.10 -67.12 -21.67
C SER A 332 2.08 -67.80 -20.29
N ARG A 333 1.05 -68.59 -19.98
CA ARG A 333 1.01 -69.37 -18.72
C ARG A 333 2.00 -70.54 -18.67
N ARG A 334 2.51 -71.02 -19.81
CA ARG A 334 3.56 -72.07 -19.86
C ARG A 334 4.94 -71.47 -19.61
N THR A 335 5.21 -70.26 -20.08
CA THR A 335 6.47 -69.54 -19.85
C THR A 335 6.60 -69.02 -18.41
N GLU A 336 5.50 -68.68 -17.73
CA GLU A 336 5.51 -68.27 -16.31
C GLU A 336 5.71 -69.44 -15.33
N LYS A 337 5.61 -70.70 -15.78
CA LYS A 337 5.81 -71.90 -14.94
C LYS A 337 7.18 -72.57 -15.09
N SER A 338 8.04 -72.05 -15.98
CA SER A 338 9.41 -72.56 -16.22
C SER A 338 10.51 -71.61 -15.73
N HIS A 339 10.19 -70.69 -14.82
CA HIS A 339 11.13 -69.84 -14.09
C HIS A 339 10.88 -69.92 -12.59
#